data_AF-A0AA85F7W2-F1
#
_entry.id   AF-A0AA85F7W2-F1
#
_cell.length_a   1.000
_cell.length_b   1.000
_cell.length_c   1.000
_cell.angle_alpha   90.00
_cell.angle_beta   90.00
_cell.angle_gamma   90.00
#
_symmetry.space_group_name_H-M   'P 1'
#
loop_
_entity.id
_entity.type
_entity.pdbx_description
1 polymer ?
#
loop_
_entity_poly.entity_id
_entity_poly.type
_entity_poly.pdbx_seq_one_letter_code
_entity_poly.pdbx_strand_id
1 'polypeptide(L)'
;MDQNPLLLKIQRIVNGMPENEGPLLNGLDSIFPLMANNSISNRRTLRSNLEKIQLNYYQDLLTSFGDVKKRLDSLDTCINSILETCLRMNGTLTSVKSETVCLVEEAQQLKSDSKVAEIKAYLLELLVGSYQISAKDAQILSSKISHADDTFFSALLRGKEIKKMCKDLLQSNELTLSCSLMNEATEILDTAYENLYEWVQNECMKQVQETPEISPYLQRALSELQNKPVLLKYALDEYAGARRKASVKSFLDVLTVELDSNSTVRNHSVGTVYTMDIREKSRDHGRLVSDVLACVHQITASEKEYINSLSKDCHDTLIADLKIICLDTITESLCSHLKLNIENMLVSHHDAVTLYKMNNIMRFYQHTFRSLIKSTASLNLCLDEVQKLCKRLLLSTLKQFVKQTLEQPDHPNLNLSPNELITDTLQLLIQMVGDQDISLLPNDEVKAERAEVYCILT
;
A
#
# COMPACT_ATOMS: atom_id res chain seq x y z
N MET A 1 -35.27 -33.11 -147.67
CA MET A 1 -34.52 -31.95 -148.20
C MET A 1 -33.22 -31.88 -147.44
N ASP A 2 -32.14 -32.07 -148.17
CA ASP A 2 -30.84 -32.50 -147.68
C ASP A 2 -30.15 -31.45 -146.79
N GLN A 3 -30.10 -31.68 -145.48
CA GLN A 3 -29.23 -30.92 -144.59
C GLN A 3 -27.86 -31.60 -144.49
N ASN A 4 -26.87 -30.86 -145.01
CA ASN A 4 -25.51 -31.28 -145.34
C ASN A 4 -24.80 -32.15 -144.28
N PRO A 5 -24.26 -33.32 -144.66
CA PRO A 5 -23.48 -34.20 -143.76
C PRO A 5 -22.15 -33.58 -143.30
N LEU A 6 -21.71 -32.50 -143.94
CA LEU A 6 -20.54 -31.72 -143.54
C LEU A 6 -20.79 -30.88 -142.28
N LEU A 7 -22.00 -30.38 -142.07
CA LEU A 7 -22.32 -29.53 -140.93
C LEU A 7 -22.35 -30.33 -139.60
N LEU A 8 -22.78 -31.59 -139.66
CA LEU A 8 -22.70 -32.53 -138.54
C LEU A 8 -21.27 -33.00 -138.25
N LYS A 9 -20.41 -33.13 -139.28
CA LYS A 9 -18.98 -33.39 -139.08
C LYS A 9 -18.25 -32.20 -138.47
N ILE A 10 -18.57 -30.98 -138.91
CA ILE A 10 -18.01 -29.76 -138.34
C ILE A 10 -18.48 -29.58 -136.90
N GLN A 11 -19.76 -29.80 -136.59
CA GLN A 11 -20.24 -29.76 -135.20
C GLN A 11 -19.62 -30.85 -134.32
N ARG A 12 -19.32 -32.04 -134.84
CA ARG A 12 -18.59 -33.07 -134.08
C ARG A 12 -17.11 -32.73 -133.86
N ILE A 13 -16.47 -32.03 -134.80
CA ILE A 13 -15.08 -31.58 -134.65
C ILE A 13 -15.01 -30.41 -133.68
N VAL A 14 -15.95 -29.47 -133.75
CA VAL A 14 -16.03 -28.32 -132.84
C VAL A 14 -16.37 -28.77 -131.41
N ASN A 15 -17.29 -29.72 -131.24
CA ASN A 15 -17.62 -30.27 -129.92
C ASN A 15 -16.62 -31.34 -129.43
N GLY A 16 -15.62 -31.70 -130.25
CA GLY A 16 -14.61 -32.72 -129.94
C GLY A 16 -13.25 -32.16 -129.54
N MET A 17 -13.03 -30.85 -129.65
CA MET A 17 -11.79 -30.18 -129.23
C MET A 17 -11.93 -29.77 -127.76
N PRO A 18 -11.18 -30.37 -126.82
CA PRO A 18 -11.32 -30.07 -125.41
C PRO A 18 -10.88 -28.63 -125.09
N GLU A 19 -11.63 -27.96 -124.22
CA GLU A 19 -11.45 -26.57 -123.73
C GLU A 19 -10.16 -26.32 -122.92
N ASN A 20 -9.15 -27.18 -123.03
CA ASN A 20 -7.97 -27.13 -122.17
C ASN A 20 -6.66 -26.89 -122.95
N GLU A 21 -6.69 -25.96 -123.92
CA GLU A 21 -5.48 -25.45 -124.55
C GLU A 21 -4.96 -24.14 -123.93
N GLY A 22 -5.48 -23.64 -122.81
CA GLY A 22 -4.84 -22.53 -122.08
C GLY A 22 -3.35 -22.78 -121.77
N PRO A 23 -2.97 -23.94 -121.18
CA PRO A 23 -1.57 -24.26 -120.91
C PRO A 23 -0.78 -24.70 -122.17
N LEU A 24 -1.45 -25.26 -123.19
CA LEU A 24 -0.82 -25.63 -124.47
C LEU A 24 -0.53 -24.40 -125.33
N LEU A 25 -1.43 -23.43 -125.37
CA LEU A 25 -1.30 -22.17 -126.09
C LEU A 25 -0.25 -21.26 -125.41
N ASN A 26 -0.23 -21.19 -124.07
CA ASN A 26 0.86 -20.52 -123.34
C ASN A 26 2.21 -21.25 -123.50
N GLY A 27 2.19 -22.58 -123.58
CA GLY A 27 3.36 -23.38 -123.91
C GLY A 27 3.87 -23.13 -125.34
N LEU A 28 2.95 -22.92 -126.29
CA LEU A 28 3.27 -22.55 -127.66
C LEU A 28 3.76 -21.10 -127.78
N ASP A 29 3.17 -20.15 -127.03
CA ASP A 29 3.61 -18.75 -126.98
C ASP A 29 5.01 -18.59 -126.37
N SER A 30 5.41 -19.46 -125.45
CA SER A 30 6.77 -19.48 -124.89
C SER A 30 7.79 -20.16 -125.83
N ILE A 31 7.34 -20.99 -126.77
CA ILE A 31 8.18 -21.60 -127.82
C ILE A 31 8.22 -20.73 -129.10
N PHE A 32 7.22 -19.88 -129.32
CA PHE A 32 7.09 -19.02 -130.50
C PHE A 32 8.30 -18.10 -130.77
N PRO A 33 8.96 -17.49 -129.75
CA PRO A 33 10.16 -16.67 -129.97
C PRO A 33 11.35 -17.46 -130.54
N LEU A 34 11.41 -18.78 -130.31
CA LEU A 34 12.48 -19.65 -130.84
C LEU A 34 12.27 -20.03 -132.31
N MET A 35 11.04 -19.85 -132.82
CA MET A 35 10.68 -20.17 -134.21
C MET A 35 10.80 -18.96 -135.14
N ALA A 36 10.99 -17.74 -134.61
CA ALA A 36 11.03 -16.51 -135.38
C ALA A 36 12.21 -16.44 -136.38
N ASN A 37 13.34 -17.12 -136.13
CA ASN A 37 14.49 -17.20 -137.04
C ASN A 37 14.77 -18.65 -137.46
N ASN A 38 14.04 -19.12 -138.46
CA ASN A 38 14.04 -20.51 -138.94
C ASN A 38 15.26 -20.83 -139.83
N SER A 39 16.46 -20.87 -139.23
CA SER A 39 17.70 -21.31 -139.89
C SER A 39 18.01 -22.79 -139.61
N ILE A 40 18.75 -23.46 -140.50
CA ILE A 40 19.14 -24.88 -140.37
C ILE A 40 19.97 -25.14 -139.09
N SER A 41 20.77 -24.16 -138.66
CA SER A 41 21.52 -24.20 -137.40
C SER A 41 20.58 -24.17 -136.19
N ASN A 42 19.58 -23.29 -136.19
CA ASN A 42 18.63 -23.17 -135.07
C ASN A 42 17.75 -24.40 -134.88
N ARG A 43 17.40 -25.15 -135.94
CA ARG A 43 16.66 -26.43 -135.79
C ARG A 43 17.46 -27.52 -135.10
N ARG A 44 18.78 -27.60 -135.33
CA ARG A 44 19.65 -28.55 -134.60
C ARG A 44 19.88 -28.15 -133.15
N THR A 45 19.89 -26.85 -132.86
CA THR A 45 20.09 -26.31 -131.51
C THR A 45 18.79 -26.13 -130.71
N LEU A 46 17.62 -26.31 -131.33
CA LEU A 46 16.30 -26.07 -130.70
C LEU A 46 16.05 -27.00 -129.51
N ARG A 47 16.42 -28.28 -129.63
CA ARG A 47 16.33 -29.22 -128.50
C ARG A 47 17.23 -28.78 -127.35
N SER A 48 18.47 -28.39 -127.64
CA SER A 48 19.40 -27.90 -126.61
C SER A 48 18.93 -26.58 -125.99
N ASN A 49 18.25 -25.71 -126.74
CA ASN A 49 17.69 -24.47 -126.22
C ASN A 49 16.42 -24.73 -125.39
N LEU A 50 15.57 -25.67 -125.79
CA LEU A 50 14.38 -26.07 -125.06
C LEU A 50 14.76 -26.80 -123.76
N GLU A 51 15.74 -27.70 -123.80
CA GLU A 51 16.34 -28.33 -122.62
C GLU A 51 16.96 -27.27 -121.70
N LYS A 52 17.63 -26.23 -122.22
CA LYS A 52 18.12 -25.10 -121.41
C LYS A 52 16.99 -24.31 -120.75
N ILE A 53 15.89 -24.05 -121.44
CA ILE A 53 14.74 -23.33 -120.88
C ILE A 53 14.03 -24.17 -119.82
N GLN A 54 13.85 -25.47 -120.08
CA GLN A 54 13.31 -26.39 -119.08
C GLN A 54 14.21 -26.46 -117.85
N LEU A 55 15.53 -26.56 -118.04
CA LEU A 55 16.50 -26.55 -116.94
C LEU A 55 16.43 -25.23 -116.18
N ASN A 56 16.33 -24.09 -116.87
CA ASN A 56 16.16 -22.78 -116.23
C ASN A 56 14.87 -22.72 -115.42
N TYR A 57 13.75 -23.23 -115.95
CA TYR A 57 12.48 -23.29 -115.22
C TYR A 57 12.53 -24.23 -114.01
N TYR A 58 13.15 -25.41 -114.15
CA TYR A 58 13.37 -26.31 -113.01
C TYR A 58 14.29 -25.66 -111.97
N GLN A 59 15.26 -24.85 -112.38
CA GLN A 59 16.16 -24.12 -111.49
C GLN A 59 15.43 -22.96 -110.78
N ASP A 60 14.53 -22.26 -111.46
CA ASP A 60 13.65 -21.22 -110.88
C ASP A 60 12.62 -21.85 -109.90
N LEU A 61 12.10 -23.02 -110.24
CA LEU A 61 11.22 -23.77 -109.35
C LEU A 61 11.99 -24.29 -108.12
N LEU A 62 13.21 -24.81 -108.30
CA LEU A 62 14.03 -25.29 -107.19
C LEU A 62 14.45 -24.14 -106.25
N THR A 63 14.72 -22.96 -106.79
CA THR A 63 15.06 -21.77 -105.99
C THR A 63 13.86 -21.25 -105.22
N SER A 64 12.69 -21.13 -105.85
CA SER A 64 11.45 -20.72 -105.15
C SER A 64 11.00 -21.74 -104.09
N PHE A 65 11.05 -23.05 -104.37
CA PHE A 65 10.79 -24.08 -103.35
C PHE A 65 11.87 -24.10 -102.26
N GLY A 66 13.11 -23.80 -102.61
CA GLY A 66 14.19 -23.61 -101.64
C GLY A 66 13.88 -22.50 -100.65
N ASP A 67 13.32 -21.39 -101.11
CA ASP A 67 12.93 -20.27 -100.25
C ASP A 67 11.70 -20.59 -99.38
N VAL A 68 10.72 -21.34 -99.90
CA VAL A 68 9.60 -21.86 -99.10
C VAL A 68 10.09 -22.82 -98.02
N LYS A 69 11.02 -23.72 -98.36
CA LYS A 69 11.61 -24.64 -97.38
C LYS A 69 12.37 -23.87 -96.29
N LYS A 70 13.19 -22.88 -96.65
CA LYS A 70 13.86 -22.01 -95.65
C LYS A 70 12.85 -21.32 -94.73
N ARG A 71 11.72 -20.85 -95.25
CA ARG A 71 10.66 -20.27 -94.43
C ARG A 71 10.01 -21.29 -93.50
N LEU A 72 9.79 -22.52 -93.97
CA LEU A 72 9.24 -23.59 -93.15
C LEU A 72 10.24 -24.02 -92.06
N ASP A 73 11.52 -24.16 -92.38
CA ASP A 73 12.58 -24.45 -91.41
C ASP A 73 12.72 -23.31 -90.39
N SER A 74 12.56 -22.05 -90.83
CA SER A 74 12.53 -20.88 -89.93
C SER A 74 11.30 -20.88 -89.01
N LEU A 75 10.16 -21.39 -89.49
CA LEU A 75 8.96 -21.53 -88.69
C LEU A 75 9.12 -22.66 -87.67
N ASP A 76 9.69 -23.79 -88.07
CA ASP A 76 9.92 -24.93 -87.19
C ASP A 76 10.93 -24.58 -86.07
N THR A 77 12.02 -23.89 -86.42
CA THR A 77 12.94 -23.34 -85.42
C THR A 77 12.27 -22.32 -84.49
N CYS A 78 11.38 -21.48 -85.01
CA CYS A 78 10.59 -20.56 -84.19
C CYS A 78 9.64 -21.31 -83.24
N ILE A 79 8.90 -22.31 -83.72
CA ILE A 79 8.00 -23.13 -82.90
C ILE A 79 8.78 -23.86 -81.81
N ASN A 80 9.91 -24.47 -82.14
CA ASN A 80 10.77 -25.13 -81.16
C ASN A 80 11.30 -24.15 -80.11
N SER A 81 11.68 -22.93 -80.52
CA SER A 81 12.08 -21.89 -79.57
C SER A 81 10.93 -21.47 -78.64
N ILE A 82 9.71 -21.35 -79.17
CA ILE A 82 8.52 -21.04 -78.37
C ILE A 82 8.25 -22.17 -77.38
N LEU A 83 8.36 -23.42 -77.82
CA LEU A 83 8.14 -24.59 -76.98
C LEU A 83 9.17 -24.67 -75.85
N GLU A 84 10.45 -24.45 -76.14
CA GLU A 84 11.48 -24.31 -75.12
C GLU A 84 11.19 -23.17 -74.15
N THR A 85 10.76 -22.00 -74.64
CA THR A 85 10.42 -20.88 -73.76
C THR A 85 9.23 -21.19 -72.87
N CYS A 86 8.19 -21.88 -73.37
CA CYS A 86 7.05 -22.33 -72.58
C CYS A 86 7.45 -23.36 -71.52
N LEU A 87 8.30 -24.32 -71.85
CA LEU A 87 8.81 -25.30 -70.88
C LEU A 87 9.65 -24.63 -69.79
N ARG A 88 10.53 -23.69 -70.18
CA ARG A 88 11.32 -22.90 -69.23
C ARG A 88 10.44 -22.02 -68.35
N MET A 89 9.42 -21.39 -68.93
CA MET A 89 8.48 -20.55 -68.18
C MET A 89 7.63 -21.41 -67.23
N ASN A 90 7.21 -22.60 -67.63
CA ASN A 90 6.51 -23.52 -66.75
C ASN A 90 7.41 -24.03 -65.61
N GLY A 91 8.67 -24.37 -65.89
CA GLY A 91 9.63 -24.79 -64.87
C GLY A 91 9.91 -23.70 -63.83
N THR A 92 10.17 -22.47 -64.29
CA THR A 92 10.33 -21.31 -63.40
C THR A 92 9.05 -21.02 -62.61
N LEU A 93 7.87 -21.11 -63.24
CA LEU A 93 6.60 -20.92 -62.56
C LEU A 93 6.34 -22.00 -61.49
N THR A 94 6.73 -23.26 -61.73
CA THR A 94 6.64 -24.30 -60.71
C THR A 94 7.62 -24.09 -59.55
N SER A 95 8.86 -23.65 -59.82
CA SER A 95 9.84 -23.33 -58.77
C SER A 95 9.36 -22.17 -57.92
N VAL A 96 8.94 -21.08 -58.56
CA VAL A 96 8.38 -19.90 -57.88
C VAL A 96 7.14 -20.29 -57.10
N LYS A 97 6.28 -21.16 -57.63
CA LYS A 97 5.10 -21.65 -56.89
C LYS A 97 5.52 -22.42 -55.62
N SER A 98 6.50 -23.32 -55.69
CA SER A 98 6.98 -24.03 -54.49
C SER A 98 7.65 -23.10 -53.48
N GLU A 99 8.46 -22.16 -53.93
CA GLU A 99 9.10 -21.14 -53.08
C GLU A 99 8.05 -20.24 -52.43
N THR A 100 7.02 -19.83 -53.19
CA THR A 100 5.90 -19.03 -52.66
C THR A 100 5.13 -19.80 -51.61
N VAL A 101 4.89 -21.10 -51.79
CA VAL A 101 4.22 -21.93 -50.77
C VAL A 101 5.06 -22.00 -49.49
N CYS A 102 6.37 -22.24 -49.60
CA CYS A 102 7.29 -22.26 -48.46
C CYS A 102 7.29 -20.90 -47.72
N LEU A 103 7.39 -19.80 -48.45
CA LEU A 103 7.33 -18.45 -47.88
C LEU A 103 5.97 -18.14 -47.24
N VAL A 104 4.88 -18.66 -47.80
CA VAL A 104 3.53 -18.51 -47.21
C VAL A 104 3.41 -19.32 -45.92
N GLU A 105 3.95 -20.53 -45.86
CA GLU A 105 3.99 -21.35 -44.64
C GLU A 105 4.82 -20.67 -43.55
N GLU A 106 6.01 -20.17 -43.88
CA GLU A 106 6.87 -19.42 -42.95
C GLU A 106 6.18 -18.13 -42.47
N ALA A 107 5.54 -17.38 -43.38
CA ALA A 107 4.77 -16.19 -43.02
C ALA A 107 3.55 -16.51 -42.13
N GLN A 108 2.90 -17.66 -42.32
CA GLN A 108 1.82 -18.12 -41.44
C GLN A 108 2.35 -18.48 -40.05
N GLN A 109 3.50 -19.15 -39.96
CA GLN A 109 4.14 -19.49 -38.69
C GLN A 109 4.58 -18.25 -37.92
N LEU A 110 5.25 -17.30 -38.59
CA LEU A 110 5.61 -16.02 -37.97
C LEU A 110 4.37 -15.25 -37.49
N LYS A 111 3.26 -15.33 -38.22
CA LYS A 111 2.00 -14.69 -37.82
C LYS A 111 1.36 -15.38 -36.61
N SER A 112 1.43 -16.70 -36.48
CA SER A 112 0.98 -17.38 -35.26
C SER A 112 1.87 -17.05 -34.07
N ASP A 113 3.19 -17.01 -34.27
CA ASP A 113 4.15 -16.70 -33.21
C ASP A 113 4.01 -15.25 -32.74
N SER A 114 3.77 -14.31 -33.66
CA SER A 114 3.45 -12.91 -33.34
C SER A 114 2.22 -12.81 -32.44
N LYS A 115 1.15 -13.56 -32.72
CA LYS A 115 -0.06 -13.57 -31.88
C LYS A 115 0.20 -14.16 -30.50
N VAL A 116 0.96 -15.24 -30.42
CA VAL A 116 1.33 -15.85 -29.13
C VAL A 116 2.20 -14.88 -28.32
N ALA A 117 3.11 -14.17 -28.96
CA ALA A 117 3.94 -13.14 -28.33
C ALA A 117 3.09 -11.96 -27.83
N GLU A 118 2.10 -11.49 -28.61
CA GLU A 118 1.16 -10.43 -28.18
C GLU A 118 0.36 -10.85 -26.94
N ILE A 119 -0.17 -12.08 -26.90
CA ILE A 119 -0.92 -12.58 -25.75
C ILE A 119 0.00 -12.70 -24.53
N LYS A 120 1.23 -13.20 -24.70
CA LYS A 120 2.22 -13.28 -23.61
C LYS A 120 2.61 -11.90 -23.10
N ALA A 121 2.79 -10.91 -23.98
CA ALA A 121 3.08 -9.54 -23.60
C ALA A 121 1.92 -8.94 -22.79
N TYR A 122 0.68 -9.14 -23.22
CA TYR A 122 -0.50 -8.69 -22.47
C TYR A 122 -0.60 -9.37 -21.09
N LEU A 123 -0.34 -10.67 -21.00
CA LEU A 123 -0.32 -11.38 -19.71
C LEU A 123 0.81 -10.88 -18.80
N LEU A 124 1.99 -10.58 -19.34
CA LEU A 124 3.10 -10.01 -18.60
C LEU A 124 2.78 -8.60 -18.09
N GLU A 125 2.12 -7.76 -18.91
CA GLU A 125 1.66 -6.44 -18.47
C GLU A 125 0.65 -6.53 -17.33
N LEU A 126 -0.29 -7.48 -17.43
CA LEU A 126 -1.31 -7.72 -16.39
C LEU A 126 -0.66 -8.26 -15.11
N LEU A 127 0.33 -9.15 -15.24
CA LEU A 127 1.08 -9.72 -14.11
C LEU A 127 1.97 -8.68 -13.44
N VAL A 128 2.66 -7.82 -14.21
CA VAL A 128 3.43 -6.69 -13.66
C VAL A 128 2.50 -5.70 -12.96
N GLY A 129 1.36 -5.37 -13.58
CA GLY A 129 0.37 -4.46 -13.00
C GLY A 129 -0.28 -5.01 -11.72
N SER A 130 -0.44 -6.33 -11.58
CA SER A 130 -1.08 -6.95 -10.42
C SER A 130 -0.10 -7.39 -9.32
N TYR A 131 1.15 -7.71 -9.66
CA TYR A 131 2.11 -8.31 -8.70
C TYR A 131 3.34 -7.47 -8.40
N GLN A 132 3.63 -6.40 -9.15
CA GLN A 132 4.65 -5.42 -8.74
C GLN A 132 4.01 -4.24 -8.03
N ILE A 133 4.58 -3.88 -6.89
CA ILE A 133 4.29 -2.59 -6.24
C ILE A 133 4.72 -1.50 -7.21
N SER A 134 3.84 -0.55 -7.53
CA SER A 134 4.19 0.52 -8.47
C SER A 134 5.42 1.26 -7.96
N ALA A 135 6.41 1.55 -8.83
CA ALA A 135 7.59 2.33 -8.45
C ALA A 135 7.23 3.68 -7.79
N LYS A 136 6.05 4.22 -8.09
CA LYS A 136 5.49 5.42 -7.43
C LYS A 136 5.06 5.15 -6.00
N ASP A 137 4.43 4.01 -5.73
CA ASP A 137 4.06 3.59 -4.38
C ASP A 137 5.30 3.27 -3.55
N ALA A 138 6.30 2.60 -4.15
CA ALA A 138 7.57 2.32 -3.48
C ALA A 138 8.31 3.63 -3.10
N GLN A 139 8.24 4.67 -3.94
CA GLN A 139 8.79 6.00 -3.62
C GLN A 139 8.00 6.71 -2.51
N ILE A 140 6.67 6.65 -2.53
CA ILE A 140 5.83 7.22 -1.46
C ILE A 140 6.11 6.51 -0.12
N LEU A 141 6.25 5.19 -0.14
CA LEU A 141 6.51 4.35 1.04
C LEU A 141 7.94 4.52 1.61
N SER A 142 8.93 4.77 0.74
CA SER A 142 10.34 4.97 1.14
C SER A 142 10.67 6.42 1.51
N SER A 143 9.87 7.39 1.06
CA SER A 143 10.06 8.80 1.44
C SER A 143 9.72 9.04 2.92
N LYS A 144 10.50 9.90 3.59
CA LYS A 144 10.23 10.28 4.99
C LYS A 144 8.90 11.04 5.06
N ILE A 145 7.95 10.47 5.80
CA ILE A 145 6.60 11.00 5.97
C ILE A 145 6.67 12.27 6.83
N SER A 146 6.45 13.43 6.23
CA SER A 146 6.29 14.70 6.97
C SER A 146 4.84 14.97 7.36
N HIS A 147 3.88 14.53 6.53
CA HIS A 147 2.45 14.49 6.81
C HIS A 147 1.92 13.13 6.36
N ALA A 148 1.12 12.48 7.22
CA ALA A 148 0.49 11.21 6.87
C ALA A 148 -0.65 11.47 5.88
N ASP A 149 -0.46 11.01 4.64
CA ASP A 149 -1.47 11.13 3.57
C ASP A 149 -2.29 9.84 3.46
N ASP A 150 -3.58 9.95 3.11
CA ASP A 150 -4.43 8.79 2.78
C ASP A 150 -3.86 7.96 1.61
N THR A 151 -3.04 8.58 0.76
CA THR A 151 -2.31 7.92 -0.32
C THR A 151 -1.30 6.90 0.22
N PHE A 152 -0.59 7.21 1.31
CA PHE A 152 0.35 6.31 1.97
C PHE A 152 -0.36 5.07 2.53
N PHE A 153 -1.47 5.26 3.25
CA PHE A 153 -2.25 4.14 3.78
C PHE A 153 -2.85 3.26 2.68
N SER A 154 -3.30 3.86 1.57
CA SER A 154 -3.79 3.11 0.42
C SER A 154 -2.69 2.31 -0.29
N ALA A 155 -1.46 2.84 -0.35
CA ALA A 155 -0.30 2.15 -0.89
C ALA A 155 0.15 1.00 0.02
N LEU A 156 0.07 1.19 1.34
CA LEU A 156 0.41 0.16 2.33
C LEU A 156 -0.59 -1.01 2.32
N LEU A 157 -1.89 -0.73 2.20
CA LEU A 157 -2.91 -1.77 2.03
C LEU A 157 -2.70 -2.57 0.75
N ARG A 158 -2.42 -1.88 -0.37
CA ARG A 158 -2.10 -2.54 -1.65
C ARG A 158 -0.85 -3.40 -1.54
N GLY A 159 0.20 -2.92 -0.87
CA GLY A 159 1.42 -3.69 -0.60
C GLY A 159 1.15 -4.96 0.23
N LYS A 160 0.24 -4.89 1.22
CA LYS A 160 -0.19 -6.06 1.99
C LYS A 160 -0.99 -7.06 1.15
N GLU A 161 -1.90 -6.59 0.32
CA GLU A 161 -2.68 -7.43 -0.60
C GLU A 161 -1.75 -8.14 -1.59
N ILE A 162 -0.80 -7.43 -2.19
CA ILE A 162 0.22 -8.01 -3.09
C ILE A 162 1.05 -9.05 -2.34
N LYS A 163 1.51 -8.77 -1.12
CA LYS A 163 2.24 -9.76 -0.30
C LYS A 163 1.40 -11.01 -0.01
N LYS A 164 0.10 -10.86 0.24
CA LYS A 164 -0.82 -11.99 0.43
C LYS A 164 -1.00 -12.80 -0.85
N MET A 165 -1.21 -12.13 -1.99
CA MET A 165 -1.34 -12.79 -3.29
C MET A 165 -0.05 -13.52 -3.68
N CYS A 166 1.13 -12.94 -3.43
CA CYS A 166 2.42 -13.62 -3.62
C CYS A 166 2.56 -14.84 -2.71
N LYS A 167 2.06 -14.77 -1.46
CA LYS A 167 2.04 -15.91 -0.52
C LYS A 167 1.12 -17.03 -0.99
N ASP A 168 -0.03 -16.70 -1.56
CA ASP A 168 -0.96 -17.68 -2.11
C ASP A 168 -0.37 -18.31 -3.40
N LEU A 169 0.31 -17.53 -4.25
CA LEU A 169 1.04 -18.04 -5.42
C LEU A 169 2.23 -18.95 -5.07
N LEU A 170 2.93 -18.67 -3.97
CA LEU A 170 4.00 -19.52 -3.45
C LEU A 170 3.51 -20.93 -3.10
N GLN A 171 2.23 -21.08 -2.76
CA GLN A 171 1.62 -22.39 -2.51
C GLN A 171 1.30 -23.14 -3.82
N SER A 172 1.25 -22.44 -4.97
CA SER A 172 0.78 -22.97 -6.25
C SER A 172 1.88 -23.13 -7.32
N ASN A 173 3.13 -23.36 -6.93
CA ASN A 173 4.16 -24.07 -7.73
C ASN A 173 5.14 -23.25 -8.63
N GLU A 174 5.15 -21.91 -8.65
CA GLU A 174 6.26 -21.12 -9.25
C GLU A 174 7.03 -20.35 -8.17
N LEU A 175 8.18 -20.88 -7.75
CA LEU A 175 8.83 -20.47 -6.50
C LEU A 175 9.81 -19.29 -6.64
N THR A 176 10.48 -19.10 -7.77
CA THR A 176 11.62 -18.16 -7.84
C THR A 176 11.20 -16.71 -8.04
N LEU A 177 10.33 -16.44 -9.02
CA LEU A 177 9.78 -15.09 -9.25
C LEU A 177 8.92 -14.64 -8.08
N SER A 178 8.07 -15.53 -7.55
CA SER A 178 7.21 -15.24 -6.40
C SER A 178 8.01 -14.99 -5.11
N CYS A 179 9.09 -15.74 -4.86
CA CYS A 179 10.01 -15.45 -3.75
C CYS A 179 10.68 -14.08 -3.92
N SER A 180 11.17 -13.76 -5.13
CA SER A 180 11.83 -12.48 -5.40
C SER A 180 10.88 -11.31 -5.17
N LEU A 181 9.66 -11.39 -5.71
CA LEU A 181 8.62 -10.37 -5.51
C LEU A 181 8.17 -10.27 -4.05
N MET A 182 8.08 -11.40 -3.33
CA MET A 182 7.74 -11.39 -1.91
C MET A 182 8.83 -10.73 -1.05
N ASN A 183 10.11 -10.95 -1.38
CA ASN A 183 11.23 -10.34 -0.67
C ASN A 183 11.26 -8.83 -0.92
N GLU A 184 11.15 -8.39 -2.18
CA GLU A 184 11.07 -6.98 -2.54
C GLU A 184 9.86 -6.28 -1.88
N ALA A 185 8.68 -6.91 -1.91
CA ALA A 185 7.50 -6.38 -1.23
C ALA A 185 7.67 -6.32 0.29
N THR A 186 8.39 -7.27 0.89
CA THR A 186 8.65 -7.26 2.33
C THR A 186 9.65 -6.18 2.72
N GLU A 187 10.70 -5.97 1.93
CA GLU A 187 11.68 -4.89 2.16
C GLU A 187 11.01 -3.52 2.09
N ILE A 188 10.20 -3.26 1.05
CA ILE A 188 9.45 -2.00 0.91
C ILE A 188 8.48 -1.81 2.08
N LEU A 189 7.78 -2.87 2.50
CA LEU A 189 6.88 -2.81 3.65
C LEU A 189 7.65 -2.55 4.95
N ASP A 190 8.82 -3.16 5.14
CA ASP A 190 9.64 -2.97 6.34
C ASP A 190 10.15 -1.53 6.43
N THR A 191 10.65 -0.94 5.33
CA THR A 191 10.99 0.49 5.26
C THR A 191 9.77 1.38 5.52
N ALA A 192 8.59 1.02 5.00
CA ALA A 192 7.36 1.75 5.26
C ALA A 192 6.96 1.72 6.74
N TYR A 193 7.13 0.58 7.42
CA TYR A 193 6.87 0.47 8.86
C TYR A 193 7.88 1.25 9.70
N GLU A 194 9.16 1.31 9.30
CA GLU A 194 10.17 2.15 9.96
C GLU A 194 9.83 3.64 9.82
N ASN A 195 9.47 4.08 8.62
CA ASN A 195 9.03 5.46 8.36
C ASN A 195 7.74 5.82 9.13
N LEU A 196 6.77 4.89 9.18
CA LEU A 196 5.55 5.06 9.99
C LEU A 196 5.92 5.14 11.48
N TYR A 197 6.84 4.30 11.96
CA TYR A 197 7.31 4.35 13.35
C TYR A 197 8.01 5.67 13.68
N GLU A 198 8.93 6.17 12.83
CA GLU A 198 9.55 7.49 13.00
C GLU A 198 8.49 8.61 13.05
N TRP A 199 7.47 8.53 12.18
CA TRP A 199 6.38 9.50 12.17
C TRP A 199 5.53 9.43 13.44
N VAL A 200 5.13 8.23 13.87
CA VAL A 200 4.38 8.03 15.12
C VAL A 200 5.19 8.55 16.31
N GLN A 201 6.49 8.29 16.36
CA GLN A 201 7.35 8.82 17.43
C GLN A 201 7.36 10.36 17.43
N ASN A 202 7.51 10.98 16.26
CA ASN A 202 7.48 12.44 16.13
C ASN A 202 6.12 13.04 16.54
N GLU A 203 5.01 12.41 16.16
CA GLU A 203 3.67 12.85 16.57
C GLU A 203 3.42 12.65 18.07
N CYS A 204 3.84 11.52 18.65
CA CYS A 204 3.79 11.28 20.10
C CYS A 204 4.61 12.33 20.88
N MET A 205 5.77 12.75 20.34
CA MET A 205 6.59 13.80 20.93
C MET A 205 6.00 15.20 20.78
N LYS A 206 5.25 15.47 19.70
CA LYS A 206 4.50 16.73 19.53
C LYS A 206 3.29 16.80 20.48
N GLN A 207 2.69 15.67 20.85
CA GLN A 207 1.56 15.56 21.79
C GLN A 207 1.92 15.80 23.27
N VAL A 208 3.06 16.45 23.55
CA VAL A 208 3.46 16.96 24.88
C VAL A 208 2.66 18.23 25.30
N GLN A 209 1.86 18.80 24.41
CA GLN A 209 0.97 19.92 24.74
C GLN A 209 -0.18 19.49 25.69
N GLU A 210 -0.67 20.42 26.51
CA GLU A 210 -1.65 20.20 27.59
C GLU A 210 -2.97 19.57 27.09
N THR A 211 -3.31 19.79 25.82
CA THR A 211 -4.44 19.15 25.12
C THR A 211 -3.93 18.41 23.89
N PRO A 212 -3.79 17.07 23.91
CA PRO A 212 -3.39 16.30 22.75
C PRO A 212 -4.53 16.29 21.73
N GLU A 213 -4.34 16.97 20.60
CA GLU A 213 -5.17 16.75 19.42
C GLU A 213 -4.80 15.37 18.85
N ILE A 214 -5.65 14.37 19.11
CA ILE A 214 -5.46 13.02 18.58
C ILE A 214 -5.89 13.07 17.12
N SER A 215 -4.90 13.16 16.23
CA SER A 215 -5.13 13.06 14.80
C SER A 215 -5.74 11.68 14.46
N PRO A 216 -6.78 11.60 13.63
CA PRO A 216 -7.35 10.31 13.19
C PRO A 216 -6.33 9.46 12.43
N TYR A 217 -5.31 10.10 11.83
CA TYR A 217 -4.20 9.40 11.17
C TYR A 217 -3.31 8.66 12.16
N LEU A 218 -3.17 9.12 13.41
CA LEU A 218 -2.43 8.42 14.46
C LEU A 218 -3.18 7.16 14.92
N GLN A 219 -4.50 7.24 15.07
CA GLN A 219 -5.35 6.08 15.39
C GLN A 219 -5.23 5.01 14.29
N ARG A 220 -5.33 5.43 13.02
CA ARG A 220 -5.17 4.54 11.87
C ARG A 220 -3.75 3.95 11.79
N ALA A 221 -2.71 4.76 12.02
CA ALA A 221 -1.33 4.28 12.04
C ALA A 221 -1.08 3.24 13.13
N LEU A 222 -1.64 3.43 14.33
CA LEU A 222 -1.54 2.45 15.42
C LEU A 222 -2.32 1.16 15.14
N SER A 223 -3.46 1.26 14.45
CA SER A 223 -4.19 0.08 13.97
C SER A 223 -3.34 -0.73 12.99
N GLU A 224 -2.69 -0.06 12.04
CA GLU A 224 -1.79 -0.71 11.07
C GLU A 224 -0.53 -1.32 11.73
N LEU A 225 -0.01 -0.68 12.78
CA LEU A 225 1.16 -1.12 13.54
C LEU A 225 0.89 -2.38 14.40
N GLN A 226 -0.38 -2.74 14.66
CA GLN A 226 -0.71 -3.99 15.37
C GLN A 226 -0.17 -5.24 14.70
N ASN A 227 0.02 -5.21 13.38
CA ASN A 227 0.63 -6.31 12.64
C ASN A 227 2.07 -6.60 13.07
N LYS A 228 2.72 -5.66 13.79
CA LYS A 228 4.04 -5.80 14.42
C LYS A 228 3.97 -5.36 15.90
N PRO A 229 3.59 -6.26 16.83
CA PRO A 229 3.31 -5.90 18.24
C PRO A 229 4.52 -5.32 18.98
N VAL A 230 5.74 -5.66 18.57
CA VAL A 230 6.98 -5.13 19.17
C VAL A 230 7.12 -3.62 18.92
N LEU A 231 6.88 -3.17 17.69
CA LEU A 231 6.94 -1.75 17.35
C LEU A 231 5.83 -0.95 18.03
N LEU A 232 4.64 -1.55 18.15
CA LEU A 232 3.52 -0.95 18.87
C LEU A 232 3.88 -0.71 20.34
N LYS A 233 4.52 -1.68 21.01
CA LYS A 233 4.95 -1.51 22.40
C LYS A 233 5.93 -0.35 22.55
N TYR A 234 6.96 -0.29 21.70
CA TYR A 234 7.92 0.82 21.75
C TYR A 234 7.28 2.18 21.48
N ALA A 235 6.36 2.27 20.52
CA ALA A 235 5.64 3.52 20.24
C ALA A 235 4.75 3.95 21.43
N LEU A 236 4.10 3.00 22.10
CA LEU A 236 3.31 3.26 23.30
C LEU A 236 4.18 3.63 24.51
N ASP A 237 5.37 3.04 24.65
CA ASP A 237 6.33 3.39 25.69
C ASP A 237 6.87 4.82 25.49
N GLU A 238 7.19 5.21 24.25
CA GLU A 238 7.58 6.59 23.91
C GLU A 238 6.45 7.60 24.14
N TYR A 239 5.21 7.25 23.76
CA TYR A 239 4.01 8.04 24.08
C TYR A 239 3.83 8.19 25.60
N ALA A 240 3.92 7.11 26.36
CA ALA A 240 3.84 7.13 27.81
C ALA A 240 4.96 8.00 28.42
N GLY A 241 6.18 7.94 27.87
CA GLY A 241 7.30 8.78 28.28
C GLY A 241 7.08 10.29 28.01
N ALA A 242 6.49 10.63 26.86
CA ALA A 242 6.13 12.00 26.52
C ALA A 242 5.02 12.55 27.43
N ARG A 243 3.93 11.79 27.61
CA ARG A 243 2.82 12.17 28.50
C ARG A 243 3.21 12.21 29.97
N ARG A 244 4.13 11.34 30.42
CA ARG A 244 4.72 11.39 31.76
C ARG A 244 5.34 12.75 32.06
N LYS A 245 6.15 13.28 31.14
CA LYS A 245 6.77 14.61 31.27
C LYS A 245 5.73 15.74 31.29
N ALA A 246 4.74 15.66 30.40
CA ALA A 246 3.65 16.64 30.34
C ALA A 246 2.78 16.64 31.60
N SER A 247 2.42 15.45 32.12
CA SER A 247 1.63 15.27 33.34
C SER A 247 2.34 15.83 34.56
N VAL A 248 3.65 15.55 34.73
CA VAL A 248 4.44 16.11 35.84
C VAL A 248 4.54 17.63 35.73
N LYS A 249 4.74 18.15 34.52
CA LYS A 249 4.77 19.60 34.29
C LYS A 249 3.44 20.25 34.65
N SER A 250 2.32 19.72 34.15
CA SER A 250 0.97 20.21 34.47
C SER A 250 0.69 20.15 35.97
N PHE A 251 1.06 19.05 36.63
CA PHE A 251 0.94 18.91 38.08
C PHE A 251 1.76 19.97 38.83
N LEU A 252 3.00 20.21 38.42
CA LEU A 252 3.87 21.24 39.01
C LEU A 252 3.36 22.66 38.74
N ASP A 253 2.87 22.92 37.53
CA ASP A 253 2.27 24.21 37.14
C ASP A 253 1.03 24.51 38.00
N VAL A 254 0.17 23.51 38.28
CA VAL A 254 -0.97 23.67 39.22
C VAL A 254 -0.48 23.98 40.64
N LEU A 255 0.51 23.23 41.13
CA LEU A 255 1.07 23.46 42.48
C LEU A 255 1.76 24.82 42.63
N THR A 256 2.38 25.33 41.57
CA THR A 256 3.09 26.62 41.56
C THR A 256 2.13 27.80 41.37
N VAL A 257 1.10 27.67 40.53
CA VAL A 257 0.05 28.70 40.39
C VAL A 257 -0.71 28.89 41.70
N GLU A 258 -0.88 27.83 42.50
CA GLU A 258 -1.47 27.97 43.84
C GLU A 258 -0.59 28.77 44.82
N LEU A 259 0.72 28.85 44.59
CA LEU A 259 1.64 29.72 45.34
C LEU A 259 1.54 31.19 44.90
N ASP A 260 1.39 31.45 43.59
CA ASP A 260 1.37 32.80 43.01
C ASP A 260 0.02 33.53 43.15
N SER A 261 -1.04 32.82 43.54
CA SER A 261 -2.37 33.41 43.78
C SER A 261 -2.42 34.46 44.90
N ASN A 262 -1.34 34.61 45.70
CA ASN A 262 -1.17 35.70 46.68
C ASN A 262 -0.09 36.74 46.29
N SER A 263 0.63 36.59 45.19
CA SER A 263 1.70 37.50 44.79
C SER A 263 1.51 38.00 43.34
N THR A 264 0.98 39.21 43.22
CA THR A 264 0.85 39.90 41.94
C THR A 264 2.21 40.39 41.41
N VAL A 265 3.09 39.52 40.90
CA VAL A 265 4.19 39.98 40.01
C VAL A 265 4.60 38.87 39.03
N ARG A 266 4.18 39.01 37.77
CA ARG A 266 4.88 38.41 36.61
C ARG A 266 6.33 38.89 36.63
N ASN A 267 7.30 37.98 36.73
CA ASN A 267 8.59 38.12 36.06
C ASN A 267 9.25 36.76 35.84
N HIS A 268 9.72 36.57 34.61
CA HIS A 268 10.41 35.38 34.15
C HIS A 268 11.84 35.33 34.72
N SER A 269 12.24 34.23 35.34
CA SER A 269 13.59 33.66 35.18
C SER A 269 13.70 32.28 35.81
N VAL A 270 14.11 31.34 34.97
CA VAL A 270 14.51 29.96 35.28
C VAL A 270 15.59 29.94 36.36
N GLY A 271 15.41 29.06 37.35
CA GLY A 271 16.50 28.55 38.18
C GLY A 271 16.49 29.00 39.63
N THR A 272 15.60 28.43 40.46
CA THR A 272 15.91 28.17 41.87
C THR A 272 15.02 27.02 42.36
N VAL A 273 15.61 26.08 43.09
CA VAL A 273 14.92 25.00 43.78
C VAL A 273 13.87 25.62 44.71
N TYR A 274 12.59 25.45 44.41
CA TYR A 274 11.52 25.85 45.33
C TYR A 274 11.52 24.86 46.50
N THR A 275 12.19 25.23 47.58
CA THR A 275 11.77 24.80 48.90
C THR A 275 10.35 25.32 49.11
N MET A 276 9.39 24.41 49.34
CA MET A 276 8.02 24.75 49.72
C MET A 276 8.03 25.64 50.97
N ASP A 277 7.93 26.95 50.80
CA ASP A 277 7.54 27.84 51.88
C ASP A 277 6.01 27.86 51.96
N ILE A 278 5.42 26.84 52.60
CA ILE A 278 4.05 26.90 53.10
C ILE A 278 4.03 27.85 54.29
N ARG A 279 3.98 29.16 54.03
CA ARG A 279 3.78 30.17 55.10
C ARG A 279 2.86 31.28 54.64
N GLU A 280 1.57 30.97 54.55
CA GLU A 280 0.55 31.95 54.91
C GLU A 280 -0.74 31.29 55.41
N LYS A 281 -0.75 31.07 56.73
CA LYS A 281 -1.88 31.03 57.66
C LYS A 281 -3.26 31.43 57.07
N SER A 282 -3.92 30.57 56.28
CA SER A 282 -5.41 30.49 56.10
C SER A 282 -5.87 29.62 54.92
N ARG A 283 -5.30 28.43 54.69
CA ARG A 283 -5.99 27.38 53.92
C ARG A 283 -6.18 26.17 54.83
N ASP A 284 -7.41 25.67 54.93
CA ASP A 284 -7.67 24.40 55.60
C ASP A 284 -6.82 23.33 54.92
N HIS A 285 -5.87 22.76 55.65
CA HIS A 285 -4.89 21.83 55.05
C HIS A 285 -5.55 20.58 54.45
N GLY A 286 -6.74 20.22 54.93
CA GLY A 286 -7.59 19.20 54.30
C GLY A 286 -8.03 19.58 52.89
N ARG A 287 -8.29 20.87 52.62
CA ARG A 287 -8.65 21.37 51.29
C ARG A 287 -7.46 21.29 50.34
N LEU A 288 -6.25 21.64 50.77
CA LEU A 288 -5.07 21.52 49.91
C LEU A 288 -4.74 20.06 49.57
N VAL A 289 -4.86 19.14 50.54
CA VAL A 289 -4.76 17.68 50.24
C VAL A 289 -5.85 17.24 49.27
N SER A 290 -7.07 17.76 49.41
CA SER A 290 -8.17 17.49 48.48
C SER A 290 -7.90 18.03 47.08
N ASP A 291 -7.37 19.25 46.95
CA ASP A 291 -7.09 19.91 45.68
C ASP A 291 -5.93 19.21 44.95
N VAL A 292 -4.88 18.80 45.68
CA VAL A 292 -3.78 17.97 45.15
C VAL A 292 -4.30 16.63 44.63
N LEU A 293 -5.14 15.94 45.40
CA LEU A 293 -5.72 14.66 44.98
C LEU A 293 -6.73 14.81 43.84
N ALA A 294 -7.49 15.91 43.80
CA ALA A 294 -8.39 16.24 42.71
C ALA A 294 -7.62 16.51 41.41
N CYS A 295 -6.50 17.23 41.46
CA CYS A 295 -5.62 17.46 40.32
C CYS A 295 -5.07 16.13 39.78
N VAL A 296 -4.59 15.25 40.65
CA VAL A 296 -4.12 13.91 40.25
C VAL A 296 -5.25 13.08 39.65
N HIS A 297 -6.45 13.16 40.21
CA HIS A 297 -7.63 12.48 39.66
C HIS A 297 -7.97 13.02 38.27
N GLN A 298 -7.96 14.34 38.06
CA GLN A 298 -8.23 14.98 36.77
C GLN A 298 -7.19 14.60 35.71
N ILE A 299 -5.90 14.62 36.06
CA ILE A 299 -4.82 14.19 35.16
C ILE A 299 -4.99 12.72 34.81
N THR A 300 -5.21 11.86 35.80
CA THR A 300 -5.41 10.41 35.59
C THR A 300 -6.64 10.12 34.71
N ALA A 301 -7.74 10.83 34.93
CA ALA A 301 -8.97 10.67 34.15
C ALA A 301 -8.78 11.12 32.70
N SER A 302 -8.15 12.28 32.48
CA SER A 302 -7.87 12.79 31.13
C SER A 302 -6.91 11.87 30.35
N GLU A 303 -5.83 11.37 30.97
CA GLU A 303 -4.92 10.42 30.33
C GLU A 303 -5.59 9.11 29.95
N LYS A 304 -6.49 8.60 30.81
CA LYS A 304 -7.30 7.43 30.50
C LYS A 304 -8.19 7.67 29.27
N GLU A 305 -8.80 8.85 29.16
CA GLU A 305 -9.61 9.22 27.99
C GLU A 305 -8.78 9.39 26.72
N TYR A 306 -7.57 9.94 26.81
CA TYR A 306 -6.65 10.07 25.67
C TYR A 306 -6.17 8.71 25.18
N ILE A 307 -5.74 7.81 26.08
CA ILE A 307 -5.35 6.44 25.74
C ILE A 307 -6.53 5.68 25.13
N ASN A 308 -7.73 5.85 25.67
CA ASN A 308 -8.94 5.24 25.10
C ASN A 308 -9.26 5.80 23.73
N SER A 309 -9.10 7.11 23.52
CA SER A 309 -9.30 7.75 22.23
C SER A 309 -8.27 7.33 21.19
N LEU A 310 -7.01 7.13 21.59
CA LEU A 310 -5.95 6.61 20.74
C LEU A 310 -6.21 5.19 20.26
N SER A 311 -6.92 4.40 21.07
CA SER A 311 -7.16 2.97 20.86
C SER A 311 -8.58 2.63 20.43
N LYS A 312 -9.35 3.61 19.91
CA LYS A 312 -10.70 3.38 19.39
C LYS A 312 -10.73 2.41 18.20
N ASP A 313 -9.69 2.43 17.36
CA ASP A 313 -9.61 1.61 16.13
C ASP A 313 -8.78 0.33 16.33
N CYS A 314 -8.57 -0.07 17.58
CA CYS A 314 -7.58 -1.06 17.97
C CYS A 314 -8.18 -2.35 18.56
N HIS A 315 -7.72 -3.55 18.17
CA HIS A 315 -8.30 -4.83 18.61
C HIS A 315 -8.08 -5.12 20.12
N ASP A 316 -9.13 -5.63 20.77
CA ASP A 316 -9.37 -5.46 22.21
C ASP A 316 -8.48 -6.23 23.20
N THR A 317 -7.85 -7.35 22.84
CA THR A 317 -7.31 -8.27 23.86
C THR A 317 -5.91 -7.90 24.36
N LEU A 318 -4.93 -7.73 23.47
CA LEU A 318 -3.55 -7.38 23.84
C LEU A 318 -3.41 -5.90 24.25
N ILE A 319 -4.29 -5.06 23.72
CA ILE A 319 -4.21 -3.61 23.89
C ILE A 319 -4.81 -3.24 25.25
N ALA A 320 -5.77 -4.01 25.80
CA ALA A 320 -6.27 -3.76 27.15
C ALA A 320 -5.16 -3.82 28.21
N ASP A 321 -4.26 -4.81 28.14
CA ASP A 321 -3.14 -4.93 29.07
C ASP A 321 -2.09 -3.84 28.84
N LEU A 322 -1.78 -3.53 27.58
CA LEU A 322 -0.86 -2.43 27.25
C LEU A 322 -1.40 -1.07 27.68
N LYS A 323 -2.71 -0.80 27.56
CA LYS A 323 -3.35 0.43 28.06
C LYS A 323 -3.14 0.60 29.57
N ILE A 324 -3.30 -0.50 30.32
CA ILE A 324 -3.10 -0.48 31.78
C ILE A 324 -1.62 -0.19 32.09
N ILE A 325 -0.70 -0.87 31.43
CA ILE A 325 0.75 -0.66 31.62
C ILE A 325 1.16 0.78 31.27
N CYS A 326 0.64 1.36 30.19
CA CYS A 326 0.91 2.75 29.82
C CYS A 326 0.38 3.73 30.88
N LEU A 327 -0.84 3.51 31.37
CA LEU A 327 -1.42 4.35 32.42
C LEU A 327 -0.64 4.24 33.74
N ASP A 328 -0.21 3.04 34.11
CA ASP A 328 0.65 2.81 35.29
C ASP A 328 2.00 3.52 35.14
N THR A 329 2.58 3.50 33.94
CA THR A 329 3.84 4.17 33.62
C THR A 329 3.72 5.70 33.73
N ILE A 330 2.61 6.29 33.28
CA ILE A 330 2.38 7.73 33.40
C ILE A 330 2.17 8.11 34.89
N THR A 331 1.30 7.37 35.58
CA THR A 331 0.91 7.66 36.97
C THR A 331 2.05 7.43 37.97
N GLU A 332 2.99 6.51 37.71
CA GLU A 332 4.17 6.27 38.55
C GLU A 332 4.97 7.56 38.81
N SER A 333 5.13 8.42 37.80
CA SER A 333 5.87 9.67 37.94
C SER A 333 5.18 10.69 38.87
N LEU A 334 3.85 10.69 38.87
CA LEU A 334 3.03 11.52 39.74
C LEU A 334 3.12 11.04 41.19
N CYS A 335 3.27 9.72 41.41
CA CYS A 335 3.37 9.13 42.75
C CYS A 335 4.53 9.70 43.56
N SER A 336 5.71 9.84 42.96
CA SER A 336 6.89 10.38 43.64
C SER A 336 6.66 11.83 44.12
N HIS A 337 6.07 12.65 43.25
CA HIS A 337 5.77 14.05 43.57
C HIS A 337 4.63 14.16 44.59
N LEU A 338 3.59 13.34 44.46
CA LEU A 338 2.48 13.27 45.41
C LEU A 338 2.98 12.88 46.81
N LYS A 339 3.80 11.83 46.90
CA LYS A 339 4.36 11.34 48.17
C LYS A 339 5.14 12.43 48.89
N LEU A 340 6.05 13.11 48.19
CA LEU A 340 6.87 14.18 48.78
C LEU A 340 6.01 15.34 49.28
N ASN A 341 5.03 15.80 48.49
CA ASN A 341 4.18 16.92 48.89
C ASN A 341 3.29 16.56 50.08
N ILE A 342 2.64 15.39 50.06
CA ILE A 342 1.76 14.98 51.15
C ILE A 342 2.57 14.67 52.42
N GLU A 343 3.74 14.04 52.32
CA GLU A 343 4.61 13.81 53.49
C GLU A 343 5.06 15.13 54.13
N ASN A 344 5.47 16.11 53.33
CA ASN A 344 5.83 17.43 53.83
C ASN A 344 4.66 18.14 54.53
N MET A 345 3.45 18.00 53.99
CA MET A 345 2.23 18.52 54.62
C MET A 345 1.85 17.78 55.91
N LEU A 346 2.04 16.46 55.96
CA LEU A 346 1.74 15.66 57.15
C LEU A 346 2.74 15.94 58.29
N VAL A 347 4.01 16.16 57.97
CA VAL A 347 5.06 16.44 58.98
C VAL A 347 4.95 17.86 59.53
N SER A 348 4.46 18.83 58.74
CA SER A 348 4.33 20.23 59.17
C SER A 348 3.15 20.51 60.10
N HIS A 349 2.21 19.56 60.27
CA HIS A 349 1.01 19.75 61.09
C HIS A 349 0.84 18.64 62.14
N HIS A 350 0.42 19.02 63.35
CA HIS A 350 0.30 18.13 64.51
C HIS A 350 -1.09 18.13 65.16
N ASP A 351 -2.08 18.75 64.53
CA ASP A 351 -3.45 18.75 65.03
C ASP A 351 -4.18 17.45 64.64
N ALA A 352 -4.71 16.74 65.64
CA ALA A 352 -5.36 15.44 65.48
C ALA A 352 -6.64 15.52 64.61
N VAL A 353 -7.40 16.61 64.71
CA VAL A 353 -8.64 16.82 63.92
C VAL A 353 -8.30 17.02 62.44
N THR A 354 -7.30 17.85 62.16
CA THR A 354 -6.82 18.08 60.79
C THR A 354 -6.23 16.81 60.16
N LEU A 355 -5.47 16.00 60.91
CA LEU A 355 -4.96 14.71 60.45
C LEU A 355 -6.09 13.70 60.17
N TYR A 356 -7.15 13.72 60.99
CA TYR A 356 -8.33 12.87 60.77
C TYR A 356 -9.06 13.23 59.47
N LYS A 357 -9.29 14.53 59.22
CA LYS A 357 -9.86 15.04 57.97
C LYS A 357 -9.03 14.61 56.75
N MET A 358 -7.72 14.77 56.82
CA MET A 358 -6.81 14.36 55.74
C MET A 358 -6.88 12.85 55.45
N ASN A 359 -6.88 12.02 56.50
CA ASN A 359 -7.01 10.57 56.35
C ASN A 359 -8.33 10.18 55.65
N ASN A 360 -9.45 10.82 56.00
CA ASN A 360 -10.76 10.57 55.41
C ASN A 360 -10.80 10.94 53.92
N ILE A 361 -10.20 12.08 53.55
CA ILE A 361 -10.07 12.54 52.16
C ILE A 361 -9.19 11.57 51.36
N MET A 362 -8.01 11.20 51.88
CA MET A 362 -7.12 10.23 51.24
C MET A 362 -7.81 8.89 50.98
N ARG A 363 -8.65 8.43 51.92
CA ARG A 363 -9.39 7.18 51.81
C ARG A 363 -10.47 7.24 50.71
N PHE A 364 -11.21 8.34 50.63
CA PHE A 364 -12.19 8.56 49.56
C PHE A 364 -11.51 8.51 48.17
N TYR A 365 -10.39 9.21 48.02
CA TYR A 365 -9.64 9.18 46.76
C TYR A 365 -9.04 7.81 46.48
N GLN A 366 -8.54 7.09 47.49
CA GLN A 366 -8.06 5.71 47.30
C GLN A 366 -9.16 4.78 46.75
N HIS A 367 -10.40 4.91 47.23
CA HIS A 367 -11.53 4.16 46.67
C HIS A 367 -11.81 4.58 45.21
N THR A 368 -11.80 5.88 44.94
CA THR A 368 -12.01 6.45 43.60
C THR A 368 -10.94 5.98 42.61
N PHE A 369 -9.66 5.99 43.00
CA PHE A 369 -8.54 5.52 42.17
C PHE A 369 -8.57 4.00 41.95
N ARG A 370 -9.02 3.20 42.93
CA ARG A 370 -9.25 1.74 42.74
C ARG A 370 -10.37 1.44 41.75
N SER A 371 -11.38 2.30 41.66
CA SER A 371 -12.45 2.17 40.67
C SER A 371 -11.96 2.54 39.26
N LEU A 372 -11.12 3.57 39.16
CA LEU A 372 -10.64 4.10 37.88
C LEU A 372 -9.50 3.29 37.29
N ILE A 373 -8.60 2.80 38.14
CA ILE A 373 -7.42 2.03 37.77
C ILE A 373 -7.56 0.65 38.40
N LYS A 374 -7.52 -0.43 37.59
CA LYS A 374 -7.52 -1.80 38.10
C LYS A 374 -6.38 -1.98 39.11
N SER A 375 -6.61 -2.86 40.09
CA SER A 375 -5.92 -3.05 41.39
C SER A 375 -4.36 -3.07 41.43
N THR A 376 -3.65 -2.99 40.31
CA THR A 376 -2.18 -3.18 40.20
C THR A 376 -1.37 -1.90 40.01
N ALA A 377 -1.98 -0.73 40.17
CA ALA A 377 -1.30 0.54 39.93
C ALA A 377 -0.33 0.96 41.05
N SER A 378 0.84 1.44 40.67
CA SER A 378 1.82 2.14 41.52
C SER A 378 1.17 3.26 42.36
N LEU A 379 0.17 3.95 41.80
CA LEU A 379 -0.60 4.99 42.48
C LEU A 379 -1.39 4.48 43.69
N ASN A 380 -2.01 3.30 43.59
CA ASN A 380 -2.76 2.72 44.70
C ASN A 380 -1.83 2.32 45.86
N LEU A 381 -0.62 1.83 45.55
CA LEU A 381 0.41 1.52 46.55
C LEU A 381 0.94 2.80 47.21
N CYS A 382 1.22 3.85 46.43
CA CYS A 382 1.67 5.13 46.94
C CYS A 382 0.64 5.75 47.91
N LEU A 383 -0.64 5.76 47.53
CA LEU A 383 -1.71 6.25 48.40
C LEU A 383 -1.86 5.42 49.68
N ASP A 384 -1.69 4.10 49.61
CA ASP A 384 -1.73 3.21 50.77
C ASP A 384 -0.56 3.49 51.75
N GLU A 385 0.65 3.73 51.23
CA GLU A 385 1.81 4.14 52.04
C GLU A 385 1.58 5.48 52.76
N VAL A 386 1.09 6.48 52.02
CA VAL A 386 0.81 7.82 52.55
C VAL A 386 -0.32 7.78 53.58
N GLN A 387 -1.37 7.00 53.34
CA GLN A 387 -2.44 6.80 54.30
C GLN A 387 -1.95 6.11 55.58
N LYS A 388 -1.11 5.07 55.47
CA LYS A 388 -0.49 4.42 56.64
C LYS A 388 0.38 5.40 57.43
N LEU A 389 1.07 6.32 56.76
CA LEU A 389 1.84 7.39 57.43
C LEU A 389 0.91 8.35 58.17
N CYS A 390 -0.16 8.82 57.54
CA CYS A 390 -1.16 9.69 58.16
C CYS A 390 -1.79 9.02 59.40
N LYS A 391 -2.20 7.74 59.30
CA LYS A 391 -2.71 6.95 60.44
C LYS A 391 -1.70 6.85 61.58
N ARG A 392 -0.42 6.57 61.28
CA ARG A 392 0.62 6.50 62.33
C ARG A 392 0.80 7.83 63.05
N LEU A 393 0.80 8.95 62.32
CA LEU A 393 0.91 10.29 62.91
C LEU A 393 -0.31 10.66 63.76
N LEU A 394 -1.52 10.32 63.30
CA LEU A 394 -2.76 10.49 64.06
C LEU A 394 -2.72 9.67 65.36
N LEU A 395 -2.26 8.42 65.29
CA LEU A 395 -2.13 7.59 66.48
C LEU A 395 -1.04 8.10 67.44
N SER A 396 0.08 8.61 66.94
CA SER A 396 1.10 9.20 67.81
C SER A 396 0.64 10.49 68.48
N THR A 397 -0.11 11.35 67.78
CA THR A 397 -0.64 12.60 68.34
C THR A 397 -1.73 12.32 69.38
N LEU A 398 -2.65 11.38 69.11
CA LEU A 398 -3.63 10.93 70.09
C LEU A 398 -2.97 10.31 71.32
N LYS A 399 -1.97 9.44 71.14
CA LYS A 399 -1.22 8.85 72.27
C LYS A 399 -0.48 9.92 73.08
N GLN A 400 0.10 10.92 72.43
CA GLN A 400 0.76 12.02 73.10
C GLN A 400 -0.24 12.88 73.89
N PHE A 401 -1.42 13.16 73.30
CA PHE A 401 -2.50 13.87 73.98
C PHE A 401 -2.99 13.11 75.20
N VAL A 402 -3.32 11.81 75.06
CA VAL A 402 -3.71 10.95 76.19
C VAL A 402 -2.62 10.89 77.26
N LYS A 403 -1.35 10.78 76.87
CA LYS A 403 -0.22 10.77 77.81
C LYS A 403 -0.09 12.10 78.56
N GLN A 404 -0.25 13.24 77.88
CA GLN A 404 -0.25 14.56 78.51
C GLN A 404 -1.44 14.72 79.47
N THR A 405 -2.62 14.21 79.11
CA THR A 405 -3.80 14.19 79.99
C THR A 405 -3.61 13.30 81.22
N LEU A 406 -2.93 12.15 81.07
CA LEU A 406 -2.65 11.23 82.17
C LEU A 406 -1.50 11.71 83.08
N GLU A 407 -0.55 12.46 82.55
CA GLU A 407 0.59 13.01 83.31
C GLU A 407 0.23 14.28 84.11
N GLN A 408 -0.92 14.92 83.85
CA GLN A 408 -1.49 15.98 84.69
C GLN A 408 -2.69 15.46 85.52
N PRO A 409 -2.45 14.83 86.69
CA PRO A 409 -3.53 14.52 87.61
C PRO A 409 -3.99 15.80 88.30
N ASP A 410 -4.97 16.50 87.72
CA ASP A 410 -5.62 17.60 88.42
C ASP A 410 -6.44 17.07 89.60
N HIS A 411 -6.32 17.75 90.73
CA HIS A 411 -7.16 17.52 91.89
C HIS A 411 -8.64 17.71 91.49
N PRO A 412 -9.56 16.87 92.00
CA PRO A 412 -10.97 16.99 91.66
C PRO A 412 -11.46 18.41 92.00
N ASN A 413 -11.96 19.13 90.99
CA ASN A 413 -12.57 20.43 91.18
C ASN A 413 -13.67 20.33 92.24
N LEU A 414 -13.65 21.23 93.23
CA LEU A 414 -14.56 21.26 94.40
C LEU A 414 -16.07 21.27 94.03
N ASN A 415 -16.40 21.51 92.75
CA ASN A 415 -17.75 21.58 92.21
C ASN A 415 -18.25 20.28 91.56
N LEU A 416 -17.49 19.17 91.56
CA LEU A 416 -17.84 17.91 90.87
C LEU A 416 -18.14 18.09 89.36
N SER A 417 -17.77 19.22 88.77
CA SER A 417 -17.89 19.45 87.33
C SER A 417 -16.85 18.61 86.57
N PRO A 418 -17.16 18.14 85.35
CA PRO A 418 -16.18 17.47 84.51
C PRO A 418 -14.91 18.33 84.39
N ASN A 419 -13.74 17.72 84.49
CA ASN A 419 -12.47 18.43 84.32
C ASN A 419 -12.44 19.11 82.94
N GLU A 420 -11.88 20.32 82.84
CA GLU A 420 -11.80 21.07 81.57
C GLU A 420 -11.11 20.22 80.50
N LEU A 421 -10.10 19.43 80.89
CA LEU A 421 -9.41 18.45 80.04
C LEU A 421 -10.33 17.35 79.49
N ILE A 422 -11.28 16.84 80.29
CA ILE A 422 -12.26 15.84 79.83
C ILE A 422 -13.24 16.48 78.84
N THR A 423 -13.63 17.73 79.10
CA THR A 423 -14.49 18.49 78.18
C THR A 423 -13.79 18.75 76.85
N ASP A 424 -12.49 19.09 76.88
CA ASP A 424 -11.66 19.27 75.69
C ASP A 424 -11.46 17.96 74.90
N THR A 425 -11.21 16.83 75.59
CA THR A 425 -11.11 15.51 74.94
C THR A 425 -12.42 15.09 74.27
N LEU A 426 -13.56 15.33 74.93
CA LEU A 426 -14.89 15.03 74.38
C LEU A 426 -15.21 15.96 73.21
N GLN A 427 -14.83 17.23 73.28
CA GLN A 427 -15.02 18.19 72.20
C GLN A 427 -14.17 17.84 70.97
N LEU A 428 -12.94 17.37 71.17
CA LEU A 428 -12.07 16.85 70.12
C LEU A 428 -12.67 15.58 69.47
N LEU A 429 -13.17 14.64 70.27
CA LEU A 429 -13.86 13.45 69.75
C LEU A 429 -15.15 13.79 69.00
N ILE A 430 -15.94 14.76 69.50
CA ILE A 430 -17.15 15.25 68.81
C ILE A 430 -16.78 15.89 67.47
N GLN A 431 -15.69 16.67 67.41
CA GLN A 431 -15.20 17.23 66.16
C GLN A 431 -14.75 16.15 65.18
N MET A 432 -13.97 15.16 65.64
CA MET A 432 -13.57 14.02 64.79
C MET A 432 -14.77 13.24 64.26
N VAL A 433 -15.78 12.97 65.08
CA VAL A 433 -17.01 12.27 64.66
C VAL A 433 -17.86 13.13 63.72
N GLY A 434 -17.92 14.44 63.94
CA GLY A 434 -18.64 15.37 63.04
C GLY A 434 -17.99 15.49 61.66
N ASP A 435 -16.67 15.35 61.58
CA ASP A 435 -15.92 15.39 60.32
C ASP A 435 -15.90 14.04 59.57
N GLN A 436 -16.53 13.01 60.15
CA GLN A 436 -16.64 11.67 59.58
C GLN A 436 -17.66 11.64 58.41
N ASP A 437 -18.67 12.51 58.42
CA ASP A 437 -19.72 12.60 57.40
C ASP A 437 -19.20 13.08 56.02
N ILE A 438 -18.01 13.69 55.97
CA ILE A 438 -17.34 14.10 54.73
C ILE A 438 -16.76 12.87 53.98
N SER A 439 -16.57 11.75 54.67
CA SER A 439 -16.09 10.51 54.08
C SER A 439 -17.27 9.72 53.50
N LEU A 440 -17.57 9.93 52.21
CA LEU A 440 -18.57 9.18 51.44
C LEU A 440 -18.15 7.71 51.18
N LEU A 441 -17.74 6.98 52.21
CA LEU A 441 -17.34 5.58 52.12
C LEU A 441 -18.54 4.65 52.31
N PRO A 442 -18.50 3.44 51.70
CA PRO A 442 -19.47 2.40 51.99
C PRO A 442 -19.51 2.08 53.49
N ASN A 443 -20.73 1.94 54.03
CA ASN A 443 -21.02 1.79 55.48
C ASN A 443 -20.23 0.69 56.23
N ASP A 444 -19.63 -0.28 55.53
CA ASP A 444 -18.89 -1.37 56.15
C ASP A 444 -17.43 -1.02 56.49
N GLU A 445 -16.82 -0.09 55.75
CA GLU A 445 -15.46 0.39 56.04
C GLU A 445 -15.42 1.39 57.22
N VAL A 446 -16.49 2.18 57.38
CA VAL A 446 -16.68 3.11 58.50
C VAL A 446 -16.85 2.36 59.83
N LYS A 447 -17.48 1.17 59.82
CA LYS A 447 -17.62 0.31 61.01
C LYS A 447 -16.28 -0.26 61.48
N ALA A 448 -15.40 -0.63 60.56
CA ALA A 448 -14.05 -1.12 60.88
C ALA A 448 -13.19 -0.02 61.52
N GLU A 449 -13.27 1.22 61.02
CA GLU A 449 -12.57 2.35 61.63
C GLU A 449 -13.11 2.71 63.02
N ARG A 450 -14.43 2.64 63.23
CA ARG A 450 -15.00 2.79 64.56
C ARG A 450 -14.40 1.75 65.51
N ALA A 451 -14.36 0.48 65.11
CA ALA A 451 -13.76 -0.57 65.93
C ALA A 451 -12.27 -0.30 66.23
N GLU A 452 -11.48 0.14 65.25
CA GLU A 452 -10.05 0.46 65.47
C GLU A 452 -9.84 1.67 66.38
N VAL A 453 -10.59 2.76 66.21
CA VAL A 453 -10.49 3.96 67.07
C VAL A 453 -11.00 3.67 68.48
N TYR A 454 -12.11 2.93 68.62
CA TYR A 454 -12.61 2.50 69.93
C TYR A 454 -11.61 1.58 70.65
N CYS A 455 -10.97 0.62 69.95
CA CYS A 455 -9.94 -0.25 70.52
C CYS A 455 -8.66 0.48 70.97
N ILE A 456 -8.43 1.73 70.53
CA ILE A 456 -7.26 2.52 70.90
C ILE A 456 -7.57 3.45 72.09
N LEU A 457 -8.85 3.77 72.29
CA LEU A 457 -9.35 4.56 73.41
C LEU A 457 -9.65 3.71 74.67
N THR A 458 -9.96 2.42 74.50
CA THR A 458 -10.03 1.42 75.58
C THR A 458 -8.67 0.81 75.86
#